data_AF-A0A6I2ZS44-F1
#
_entry.id   AF-A0A6I2ZS44-F1
#
_cell.length_a   1.000
_cell.length_b   1.000
_cell.length_c   1.000
_cell.angle_alpha   90.00
_cell.angle_beta   90.00
_cell.angle_gamma   90.00
#
_symmetry.space_group_name_H-M   'P 1'
#
loop_
_entity.id
_entity.type
_entity.pdbx_description
1 polymer ?
#
loop_
_entity_poly.entity_id
_entity_poly.type
_entity_poly.pdbx_seq_one_letter_code
_entity_poly.pdbx_strand_id
1 'polypeptide(L)'
;MTMIRTRWAAIGAAVAVTIGGGGFFVANAADTSDDALYHPVTPVRVMDTRVGGTAVTGTVKLTVEGTIATYNANGSTTQVEVVPSSASAVAINLTVTAGQKNGDYGYVTAFPCTATTDAVPTASSLNFSNSVDIANALNVSTSSTGELCLYVYGTAHLIVDVAGYFDESRIAAIAADYLDNDADITMS
;
A
#
# COMPACT_ATOMS: atom_id res chain seq x y z
N MET A 1 44.22 -1.53 24.64
CA MET A 1 44.01 -2.82 23.96
C MET A 1 42.52 -3.04 23.88
N THR A 2 41.92 -2.58 22.78
CA THR A 2 40.46 -2.53 22.60
C THR A 2 40.16 -3.29 21.33
N MET A 3 39.39 -4.36 21.44
CA MET A 3 39.15 -5.32 20.35
C MET A 3 38.30 -4.70 19.23
N ILE A 4 38.82 -4.73 18.00
CA ILE A 4 38.03 -4.52 16.78
C ILE A 4 37.19 -5.79 16.56
N ARG A 5 35.85 -5.65 16.57
CA ARG A 5 34.95 -6.73 16.14
C ARG A 5 34.72 -6.61 14.65
N THR A 6 35.43 -7.42 13.87
CA THR A 6 35.25 -7.52 12.42
C THR A 6 33.88 -8.15 12.14
N ARG A 7 32.92 -7.39 11.61
CA ARG A 7 31.69 -7.95 11.06
C ARG A 7 32.04 -8.51 9.68
N TRP A 8 31.83 -9.82 9.52
CA TRP A 8 32.05 -10.52 8.28
C TRP A 8 31.11 -9.94 7.22
N ALA A 9 31.66 -9.41 6.12
CA ALA A 9 30.89 -9.19 4.91
C ALA A 9 30.59 -10.57 4.30
N ALA A 10 29.32 -10.93 4.20
CA ALA A 10 28.92 -12.11 3.44
C ALA A 10 29.16 -11.80 1.96
N ILE A 11 30.32 -12.18 1.44
CA ILE A 11 30.54 -12.27 0.00
C ILE A 11 29.60 -13.37 -0.48
N GLY A 12 28.59 -13.00 -1.26
CA GLY A 12 27.61 -13.93 -1.81
C GLY A 12 28.32 -15.08 -2.53
N ALA A 13 28.07 -16.31 -2.08
CA ALA A 13 28.61 -17.49 -2.74
C ALA A 13 27.88 -17.70 -4.07
N ALA A 14 28.55 -17.41 -5.19
CA ALA A 14 28.09 -17.87 -6.49
C ALA A 14 28.43 -19.35 -6.64
N VAL A 15 27.41 -20.22 -6.66
CA VAL A 15 27.61 -21.64 -6.96
C VAL A 15 27.47 -21.83 -8.48
N ALA A 16 28.57 -22.18 -9.14
CA ALA A 16 28.52 -22.60 -10.54
C ALA A 16 27.93 -24.02 -10.62
N VAL A 17 26.76 -24.16 -11.25
CA VAL A 17 26.13 -25.47 -11.49
C VAL A 17 26.35 -25.83 -12.96
N THR A 18 27.09 -26.91 -13.20
CA THR A 18 27.18 -27.52 -14.54
C THR A 18 26.04 -28.52 -14.71
N ILE A 19 25.03 -28.18 -15.50
CA ILE A 19 24.03 -29.15 -15.96
C ILE A 19 24.57 -29.77 -17.25
N GLY A 20 24.55 -31.11 -17.35
CA GLY A 20 25.16 -31.89 -18.43
C GLY A 20 24.74 -31.40 -19.82
N GLY A 21 25.58 -30.55 -20.42
CA GLY A 21 25.28 -29.86 -21.68
C GLY A 21 26.01 -28.52 -21.85
N GLY A 22 27.27 -28.40 -21.41
CA GLY A 22 28.21 -27.36 -21.89
C GLY A 22 27.96 -25.89 -21.53
N GLY A 23 26.95 -25.54 -20.74
CA GLY A 23 26.70 -24.16 -20.29
C GLY A 23 27.19 -23.89 -18.87
N PHE A 24 27.93 -22.79 -18.67
CA PHE A 24 28.14 -22.19 -17.36
C PHE A 24 27.01 -21.19 -17.10
N PHE A 25 26.18 -21.46 -16.08
CA PHE A 25 25.15 -20.53 -15.62
C PHE A 25 25.57 -19.99 -14.25
N VAL A 26 25.60 -18.67 -14.11
CA VAL A 26 25.74 -18.01 -12.81
C VAL A 26 24.33 -17.73 -12.31
N ALA A 27 23.92 -18.42 -11.25
CA ALA A 27 22.71 -18.06 -10.51
C ALA A 27 23.09 -16.94 -9.52
N ASN A 28 22.57 -15.73 -9.75
CA ASN A 28 22.63 -14.67 -8.76
C ASN A 28 21.49 -14.89 -7.76
N ALA A 29 21.79 -15.00 -6.47
CA ALA A 29 20.81 -15.14 -5.40
C ALA A 29 20.45 -13.78 -4.75
N ALA A 30 20.83 -12.67 -5.38
CA ALA A 30 20.52 -11.33 -4.90
C ALA A 30 19.25 -10.82 -5.60
N ASP A 31 18.08 -11.10 -5.02
CA ASP A 31 16.91 -10.23 -5.21
C ASP A 31 17.18 -8.96 -4.41
N THR A 32 17.44 -7.84 -5.09
CA THR A 32 17.70 -6.55 -4.42
C THR A 32 16.50 -5.62 -4.31
N SER A 33 15.29 -6.00 -4.72
CA SER A 33 14.19 -5.04 -4.76
C SER A 33 12.81 -5.71 -4.71
N ASP A 34 12.26 -5.92 -3.51
CA ASP A 34 10.81 -6.06 -3.26
C ASP A 34 10.46 -5.73 -1.77
N ASP A 35 11.37 -5.07 -1.05
CA ASP A 35 11.10 -4.64 0.33
C ASP A 35 10.30 -3.32 0.30
N ALA A 36 8.99 -3.41 0.56
CA ALA A 36 8.15 -2.23 0.75
C ALA A 36 8.25 -1.73 2.21
N LEU A 37 8.72 -0.51 2.43
CA LEU A 37 8.83 0.13 3.74
C LEU A 37 7.53 0.79 4.13
N TYR A 38 7.05 0.52 5.35
CA TYR A 38 5.86 1.19 5.89
C TYR A 38 6.21 2.55 6.49
N HIS A 39 5.50 3.59 6.03
CA HIS A 39 5.58 4.94 6.54
C HIS A 39 4.27 5.31 7.24
N PRO A 40 4.25 5.46 8.58
CA PRO A 40 3.06 5.89 9.28
C PRO A 40 2.75 7.35 8.97
N VAL A 41 1.46 7.68 8.85
CA VAL A 41 0.99 9.06 8.78
C VAL A 41 0.07 9.35 9.96
N THR A 42 -0.09 10.63 10.31
CA THR A 42 -1.22 11.01 11.17
C THR A 42 -2.51 10.62 10.44
N PRO A 43 -3.41 9.79 11.03
CA PRO A 43 -4.56 9.29 10.31
C PRO A 43 -5.41 10.42 9.72
N VAL A 44 -5.74 10.29 8.44
CA VAL A 44 -6.57 11.26 7.72
C VAL A 44 -7.68 10.56 6.97
N ARG A 45 -8.84 11.19 6.91
CA ARG A 45 -9.97 10.70 6.14
C ARG A 45 -9.86 11.15 4.70
N VAL A 46 -9.78 10.21 3.76
CA VAL A 46 -9.68 10.49 2.33
C VAL A 46 -11.01 10.27 1.59
N MET A 47 -11.96 9.58 2.22
CA MET A 47 -13.31 9.40 1.69
C MET A 47 -14.33 9.39 2.83
N ASP A 48 -15.44 10.11 2.62
CA ASP A 48 -16.63 10.04 3.46
C ASP A 48 -17.90 10.21 2.61
N THR A 49 -18.52 9.10 2.17
CA THR A 49 -19.68 9.22 1.27
C THR A 49 -20.95 9.70 1.97
N ARG A 50 -20.92 9.89 3.30
CA ARG A 50 -22.03 10.50 4.04
C ARG A 50 -22.17 11.99 3.75
N VAL A 51 -21.06 12.66 3.43
CA VAL A 51 -21.03 14.11 3.17
C VAL A 51 -21.80 14.48 1.89
N GLY A 52 -22.00 13.53 0.98
CA GLY A 52 -22.87 13.68 -0.20
C GLY A 52 -24.26 13.04 -0.06
N GLY A 53 -24.54 12.35 1.05
CA GLY A 53 -25.82 11.67 1.31
C GLY A 53 -26.10 10.43 0.45
N THR A 54 -25.26 10.11 -0.52
CA THR A 54 -25.47 8.98 -1.45
C THR A 54 -24.67 7.75 -0.99
N ALA A 55 -25.39 6.69 -0.65
CA ALA A 55 -24.79 5.38 -0.42
C ALA A 55 -24.24 4.82 -1.74
N VAL A 56 -23.11 4.12 -1.65
CA VAL A 56 -22.45 3.50 -2.80
C VAL A 56 -23.12 2.17 -3.11
N THR A 57 -23.37 1.93 -4.39
CA THR A 57 -23.65 0.59 -4.95
C THR A 57 -22.77 0.39 -6.17
N GLY A 58 -22.20 -0.80 -6.34
CA GLY A 58 -21.19 -1.05 -7.36
C GLY A 58 -19.84 -0.42 -7.03
N THR A 59 -19.07 -0.04 -8.05
CA THR A 59 -17.67 0.41 -7.88
C THR A 59 -17.57 1.92 -7.78
N VAL A 60 -16.86 2.40 -6.75
CA VAL A 60 -16.36 3.78 -6.68
C VAL A 60 -14.83 3.79 -6.78
N LYS A 61 -14.28 4.76 -7.52
CA LYS A 61 -12.83 5.00 -7.61
C LYS A 61 -12.40 6.07 -6.62
N LEU A 62 -11.27 5.87 -5.96
CA LEU A 62 -10.66 6.77 -5.00
C LEU A 62 -9.18 6.97 -5.34
N THR A 63 -8.81 8.21 -5.66
CA THR A 63 -7.40 8.61 -5.74
C THR A 63 -6.84 8.76 -4.32
N VAL A 64 -5.74 8.09 -4.02
CA VAL A 64 -5.12 8.11 -2.68
C VAL A 64 -3.72 8.69 -2.67
N GLU A 65 -3.06 8.82 -3.83
CA GLU A 65 -1.72 9.39 -3.94
C GLU A 65 -1.71 10.82 -4.47
N GLY A 66 -0.63 11.55 -4.17
CA GLY A 66 -0.42 12.93 -4.56
C GLY A 66 -1.30 13.90 -3.75
N THR A 67 -1.60 15.06 -4.34
CA THR A 67 -2.49 16.04 -3.69
C THR A 67 -3.94 15.59 -3.81
N ILE A 68 -4.53 15.19 -2.68
CA ILE A 68 -5.89 14.66 -2.59
C ILE A 68 -6.74 15.46 -1.59
N ALA A 69 -8.06 15.32 -1.73
CA ALA A 69 -9.01 15.89 -0.78
C ALA A 69 -9.08 15.03 0.49
N THR A 70 -8.84 15.65 1.65
CA THR A 70 -9.05 15.04 2.97
C THR A 70 -10.21 15.69 3.69
N TYR A 71 -10.98 14.91 4.43
CA TYR A 71 -12.15 15.35 5.19
C TYR A 71 -11.78 15.68 6.64
N ASN A 72 -12.08 16.90 7.05
CA ASN A 72 -11.96 17.33 8.44
C ASN A 72 -13.17 16.87 9.27
N ALA A 73 -13.04 16.93 10.60
CA ALA A 73 -14.10 16.52 11.53
C ALA A 73 -15.44 17.26 11.33
N ASN A 74 -15.41 18.47 10.74
CA ASN A 74 -16.59 19.27 10.42
C ASN A 74 -17.18 19.00 9.03
N GLY A 75 -16.65 18.01 8.29
CA GLY A 75 -17.08 17.67 6.93
C GLY A 75 -16.50 18.55 5.83
N SER A 76 -15.71 19.58 6.16
CA SER A 76 -14.99 20.40 5.16
C SER A 76 -13.80 19.63 4.58
N THR A 77 -13.49 19.88 3.31
CA THR A 77 -12.35 19.25 2.62
C THR A 77 -11.14 20.20 2.55
N THR A 78 -9.94 19.64 2.63
CA THR A 78 -8.67 20.34 2.38
C THR A 78 -7.83 19.52 1.40
N GLN A 79 -7.04 20.19 0.56
CA GLN A 79 -6.13 19.54 -0.37
C GLN A 79 -4.76 19.39 0.28
N VAL A 80 -4.27 18.16 0.41
CA VAL A 80 -2.98 17.88 1.03
C VAL A 80 -2.38 16.61 0.40
N GLU A 81 -1.06 16.56 0.34
CA GLU A 81 -0.34 15.33 0.00
C GLU A 81 -0.08 14.54 1.27
N VAL A 82 -0.69 13.36 1.37
CA VAL A 82 -0.60 12.45 2.52
C VAL A 82 0.16 11.19 2.14
N VAL A 83 -0.11 10.68 0.94
CA VAL A 83 0.57 9.53 0.35
C VAL A 83 1.31 10.03 -0.87
N PRO A 84 2.65 9.87 -0.95
CA PRO A 84 3.42 10.31 -2.11
C PRO A 84 3.07 9.46 -3.33
N SER A 85 3.30 10.00 -4.54
CA SER A 85 3.10 9.27 -5.80
C SER A 85 4.12 8.15 -6.05
N SER A 86 5.09 7.97 -5.14
CA SER A 86 6.02 6.84 -5.12
C SER A 86 5.53 5.67 -4.28
N ALA A 87 4.36 5.78 -3.65
CA ALA A 87 3.78 4.69 -2.90
C ALA A 87 3.39 3.53 -3.83
N SER A 88 3.50 2.30 -3.32
CA SER A 88 3.07 1.08 -4.00
C SER A 88 1.83 0.45 -3.33
N ALA A 89 1.54 0.84 -2.09
CA ALA A 89 0.37 0.42 -1.35
C ALA A 89 0.01 1.42 -0.24
N VAL A 90 -1.23 1.33 0.24
CA VAL A 90 -1.74 2.11 1.39
C VAL A 90 -2.25 1.18 2.48
N ALA A 91 -2.00 1.56 3.73
CA ALA A 91 -2.65 0.99 4.91
C ALA A 91 -3.86 1.84 5.26
N ILE A 92 -5.05 1.26 5.15
CA ILE A 92 -6.32 1.97 5.35
C ILE A 92 -7.17 1.30 6.43
N ASN A 93 -8.00 2.12 7.08
CA ASN A 93 -9.16 1.65 7.81
C ASN A 93 -10.41 1.93 6.96
N LEU A 94 -11.08 0.87 6.50
CA LEU A 94 -12.31 0.95 5.74
C LEU A 94 -13.49 0.70 6.68
N THR A 95 -14.42 1.64 6.75
CA THR A 95 -15.65 1.49 7.52
C THR A 95 -16.87 1.51 6.60
N VAL A 96 -17.73 0.51 6.74
CA VAL A 96 -19.09 0.49 6.21
C VAL A 96 -20.05 0.95 7.29
N THR A 97 -20.94 1.87 6.94
CA THR A 97 -22.06 2.31 7.79
C THR A 97 -23.35 2.38 6.97
N ALA A 98 -24.48 2.23 7.65
CA ALA A 98 -25.82 2.13 7.03
C ALA A 98 -25.89 1.09 5.90
N GLY A 99 -25.12 0.00 6.01
CA GLY A 99 -25.06 -1.05 5.00
C GLY A 99 -26.42 -1.73 4.80
N GLN A 100 -26.73 -2.12 3.57
CA GLN A 100 -27.85 -2.98 3.18
C GLN A 100 -27.32 -4.07 2.27
N LYS A 101 -27.44 -5.32 2.71
CA LYS A 101 -27.00 -6.51 2.00
C LYS A 101 -27.78 -6.68 0.69
N ASN A 102 -27.16 -7.33 -0.30
CA ASN A 102 -27.85 -7.78 -1.50
C ASN A 102 -28.24 -9.26 -1.32
N GLY A 103 -29.52 -9.50 -0.99
CA GLY A 103 -29.98 -10.83 -0.57
C GLY A 103 -29.40 -11.21 0.80
N ASP A 104 -28.69 -12.33 0.87
CA ASP A 104 -28.25 -12.90 2.14
C ASP A 104 -26.97 -12.27 2.71
N TYR A 105 -26.14 -11.67 1.86
CA TYR A 105 -24.81 -11.15 2.20
C TYR A 105 -24.52 -9.79 1.56
N GLY A 106 -23.55 -9.07 2.12
CA GLY A 106 -23.04 -7.82 1.59
C GLY A 106 -21.56 -7.70 1.90
N TYR A 107 -20.80 -7.14 0.97
CA TYR A 107 -19.36 -6.97 1.15
C TYR A 107 -18.80 -5.81 0.34
N VAL A 108 -17.60 -5.39 0.73
CA VAL A 108 -16.75 -4.48 -0.02
C VAL A 108 -15.49 -5.21 -0.47
N THR A 109 -15.07 -4.99 -1.70
CA THR A 109 -13.76 -5.40 -2.23
C THR A 109 -12.94 -4.15 -2.53
N ALA A 110 -11.78 -4.02 -1.89
CA ALA A 110 -10.80 -2.97 -2.17
C ALA A 110 -9.69 -3.53 -3.06
N PHE A 111 -9.38 -2.86 -4.17
CA PHE A 111 -8.41 -3.34 -5.16
C PHE A 111 -7.81 -2.19 -5.97
N PRO A 112 -6.57 -2.32 -6.48
CA PRO A 112 -6.01 -1.33 -7.40
C PRO A 112 -6.84 -1.31 -8.69
N CYS A 113 -7.17 -0.11 -9.17
CA CYS A 113 -7.90 0.07 -10.42
C CYS A 113 -7.50 1.38 -11.09
N THR A 114 -7.70 1.46 -12.39
CA THR A 114 -7.57 2.72 -13.15
C THR A 114 -8.94 3.22 -13.62
N ALA A 115 -9.92 2.32 -13.76
CA ALA A 115 -11.30 2.62 -14.09
C ALA A 115 -12.29 1.83 -13.22
N THR A 116 -13.50 2.38 -13.02
CA THR A 116 -14.58 1.70 -12.28
C THR A 116 -15.14 0.47 -12.99
N THR A 117 -14.80 0.30 -14.26
CA THR A 117 -15.14 -0.85 -15.11
C THR A 117 -14.12 -1.98 -15.08
N ASP A 118 -13.00 -1.80 -14.36
CA ASP A 118 -11.97 -2.83 -14.23
C ASP A 118 -12.54 -4.06 -13.53
N ALA A 119 -12.03 -5.24 -13.87
CA ALA A 119 -12.53 -6.50 -13.36
C ALA A 119 -12.36 -6.59 -11.84
N VAL A 120 -13.48 -6.70 -11.13
CA VAL A 120 -13.50 -6.78 -9.66
C VAL A 120 -12.97 -8.15 -9.21
N PRO A 121 -11.97 -8.21 -8.30
CA PRO A 121 -11.54 -9.47 -7.69
C PRO A 121 -12.65 -10.17 -6.92
N THR A 122 -12.56 -11.49 -6.79
CA THR A 122 -13.59 -12.29 -6.09
C THR A 122 -13.46 -12.29 -4.57
N ALA A 123 -12.33 -11.81 -4.03
CA ALA A 123 -12.09 -11.74 -2.59
C ALA A 123 -12.80 -10.52 -1.97
N SER A 124 -13.38 -10.67 -0.78
CA SER A 124 -13.91 -9.54 0.00
C SER A 124 -12.86 -8.98 0.95
N SER A 125 -12.91 -7.67 1.14
CA SER A 125 -12.10 -6.91 2.10
C SER A 125 -12.85 -6.67 3.41
N LEU A 126 -14.18 -6.52 3.35
CA LEU A 126 -15.03 -6.28 4.52
C LEU A 126 -16.42 -6.85 4.23
N ASN A 127 -16.93 -7.74 5.08
CA ASN A 127 -18.29 -8.25 4.98
C ASN A 127 -19.20 -7.48 5.95
N PHE A 128 -20.42 -7.15 5.54
CA PHE A 128 -21.34 -6.35 6.34
C PHE A 128 -22.75 -6.91 6.44
N SER A 129 -23.48 -6.42 7.44
CA SER A 129 -24.89 -6.71 7.69
C SER A 129 -25.73 -5.45 7.67
N ASN A 130 -27.05 -5.61 7.64
CA ASN A 130 -27.97 -4.48 7.53
C ASN A 130 -27.85 -3.57 8.76
N SER A 131 -27.60 -2.28 8.53
CA SER A 131 -27.58 -1.23 9.56
C SER A 131 -26.59 -1.45 10.71
N VAL A 132 -25.50 -2.18 10.46
CA VAL A 132 -24.40 -2.35 11.42
C VAL A 132 -23.16 -1.64 10.89
N ASP A 133 -22.54 -0.84 11.76
CA ASP A 133 -21.25 -0.22 11.46
C ASP A 133 -20.13 -1.23 11.66
N ILE A 134 -19.37 -1.50 10.60
CA ILE A 134 -18.29 -2.48 10.60
C ILE A 134 -17.06 -1.83 9.98
N ALA A 135 -15.93 -1.96 10.67
CA ALA A 135 -14.64 -1.49 10.20
C ALA A 135 -13.66 -2.65 10.00
N ASN A 136 -12.76 -2.50 9.03
CA ASN A 136 -11.63 -3.39 8.84
C ASN A 136 -10.38 -2.58 8.48
N ALA A 137 -9.25 -2.90 9.10
CA ALA A 137 -7.95 -2.38 8.71
C ALA A 137 -7.32 -3.32 7.68
N LEU A 138 -6.87 -2.77 6.55
CA LEU A 138 -6.29 -3.55 5.46
C LEU A 138 -5.22 -2.77 4.70
N ASN A 139 -4.35 -3.51 4.03
CA ASN A 139 -3.36 -2.97 3.10
C ASN A 139 -3.84 -3.25 1.67
N VAL A 140 -3.75 -2.25 0.79
CA VAL A 140 -4.19 -2.36 -0.61
C VAL A 140 -3.14 -1.73 -1.50
N SER A 141 -2.71 -2.44 -2.53
CA SER A 141 -1.84 -1.87 -3.57
C SER A 141 -2.57 -0.73 -4.29
N THR A 142 -1.81 0.28 -4.70
CA THR A 142 -2.31 1.35 -5.54
C THR A 142 -2.13 1.00 -7.02
N SER A 143 -2.97 1.57 -7.87
CA SER A 143 -2.79 1.47 -9.32
C SER A 143 -1.56 2.26 -9.76
N SER A 144 -1.15 2.09 -11.03
CA SER A 144 -0.10 2.91 -11.64
C SER A 144 -0.39 4.42 -11.68
N THR A 145 -1.63 4.82 -11.36
CA THR A 145 -2.11 6.19 -11.31
C THR A 145 -2.54 6.61 -9.89
N GLY A 146 -2.14 5.82 -8.88
CA GLY A 146 -2.32 6.16 -7.47
C GLY A 146 -3.74 6.05 -6.96
N GLU A 147 -4.53 5.15 -7.55
CA GLU A 147 -5.93 4.95 -7.18
C GLU A 147 -6.23 3.52 -6.75
N LEU A 148 -7.34 3.40 -6.02
CA LEU A 148 -7.97 2.14 -5.69
C LEU A 148 -9.48 2.24 -5.94
N CYS A 149 -10.09 1.09 -6.18
CA CYS A 149 -11.53 0.94 -6.30
C CYS A 149 -12.08 0.24 -5.06
N LEU A 150 -13.27 0.67 -4.66
CA LEU A 150 -14.10 0.02 -3.66
C LEU A 150 -15.36 -0.45 -4.36
N TYR A 151 -15.48 -1.76 -4.55
CA TYR A 151 -16.71 -2.38 -5.06
C TYR A 151 -17.60 -2.77 -3.90
N VAL A 152 -18.87 -2.35 -3.93
CA VAL A 152 -19.88 -2.69 -2.93
C VAL A 152 -20.91 -3.65 -3.53
N TYR A 153 -20.95 -4.87 -3.02
CA TYR A 153 -22.05 -5.80 -3.24
C TYR A 153 -23.14 -5.55 -2.19
N GLY A 154 -24.19 -4.83 -2.60
CA GLY A 154 -25.18 -4.22 -1.70
C GLY A 154 -25.22 -2.71 -1.86
N THR A 155 -25.61 -2.01 -0.80
CA THR A 155 -25.53 -0.55 -0.68
C THR A 155 -24.94 -0.17 0.67
N ALA A 156 -24.02 0.80 0.72
CA ALA A 156 -23.43 1.25 1.98
C ALA A 156 -22.83 2.65 1.87
N HIS A 157 -22.74 3.37 2.99
CA HIS A 157 -21.79 4.48 3.08
C HIS A 157 -20.39 3.94 3.40
N LEU A 158 -19.39 4.52 2.74
CA LEU A 158 -17.99 4.16 2.91
C LEU A 158 -17.25 5.34 3.54
N ILE A 159 -16.45 5.01 4.54
CA ILE A 159 -15.51 5.92 5.17
C ILE A 159 -14.14 5.26 5.04
N VAL A 160 -13.17 6.00 4.50
CA VAL A 160 -11.80 5.52 4.32
C VAL A 160 -10.86 6.47 5.02
N ASP A 161 -10.13 5.94 5.99
CA ASP A 161 -9.07 6.64 6.69
C ASP A 161 -7.73 6.00 6.30
N VAL A 162 -6.74 6.81 5.92
CA VAL A 162 -5.36 6.37 5.64
C VAL A 162 -4.56 6.44 6.93
N ALA A 163 -3.90 5.34 7.31
CA ALA A 163 -3.04 5.25 8.49
C ALA A 163 -1.54 5.24 8.13
N GLY A 164 -1.20 4.90 6.88
CA GLY A 164 0.16 4.94 6.36
C GLY A 164 0.23 4.45 4.93
N TYR A 165 1.43 4.42 4.36
CA TYR A 165 1.68 3.92 3.02
C TYR A 165 2.94 3.06 2.98
N PHE A 166 3.11 2.34 1.88
CA PHE A 166 4.29 1.55 1.59
C PHE A 166 4.97 2.08 0.34
N ASP A 167 6.29 2.16 0.35
CA ASP A 167 7.09 2.48 -0.84
C ASP A 167 8.35 1.60 -0.92
N GLU A 168 8.99 1.55 -2.08
CA GLU A 168 10.19 0.74 -2.32
C GLU A 168 11.49 1.49 -1.93
N SER A 169 11.43 2.43 -0.97
CA SER A 169 12.54 3.32 -0.62
C SER A 169 13.68 2.64 0.18
N ARG A 170 14.04 1.39 -0.15
CA ARG A 170 15.24 0.74 0.37
C ARG A 170 16.53 1.16 -0.35
N ILE A 171 16.43 1.60 -1.61
CA ILE A 171 17.60 1.92 -2.44
C ILE A 171 18.26 3.24 -2.04
N ALA A 172 17.51 4.25 -1.59
CA ALA A 172 18.08 5.55 -1.18
C ALA A 172 18.80 5.49 0.18
N ALA A 173 18.25 4.74 1.15
CA ALA A 173 18.80 4.65 2.50
C ALA A 173 20.09 3.82 2.56
N ILE A 174 20.20 2.75 1.77
CA ILE A 174 21.44 1.97 1.65
C ILE A 174 22.52 2.75 0.88
N ALA A 175 22.15 3.48 -0.16
CA ALA A 175 23.12 4.27 -0.94
C ALA A 175 23.71 5.45 -0.12
N ALA A 176 22.91 6.10 0.73
CA ALA A 176 23.40 7.16 1.60
C ALA A 176 24.37 6.63 2.68
N ASP A 177 24.06 5.49 3.31
CA ASP A 177 24.93 4.84 4.30
C ASP A 177 26.23 4.30 3.66
N TYR A 178 26.19 3.88 2.39
CA TYR A 178 27.37 3.43 1.65
C TYR A 178 28.33 4.59 1.30
N LEU A 179 27.81 5.75 0.90
CA LEU A 179 28.62 6.91 0.53
C LEU A 179 29.30 7.58 1.74
N ASP A 180 28.65 7.60 2.91
CA ASP A 180 29.26 8.12 4.14
C ASP A 180 30.38 7.20 4.66
N ASN A 181 30.29 5.87 4.44
CA ASN A 181 31.30 4.91 4.87
C ASN A 181 32.54 4.88 3.95
N ASP A 182 32.39 5.20 2.66
CA ASP A 182 33.49 5.22 1.70
C ASP A 182 34.30 6.53 1.78
N ALA A 183 33.68 7.62 2.27
CA ALA A 183 34.37 8.88 2.52
C ALA A 183 35.41 8.79 3.66
N ASP A 184 35.24 7.87 4.60
CA ASP A 184 36.17 7.66 5.73
C ASP A 184 37.34 6.70 5.39
N ILE A 185 37.31 6.04 4.22
CA ILE A 185 38.36 5.11 3.77
C ILE A 185 39.51 5.78 3.01
N THR A 186 39.41 7.08 2.67
CA THR A 186 40.41 7.78 1.83
C THR A 186 41.34 8.75 2.56
N MET A 187 41.54 8.63 3.88
CA MET A 187 42.64 9.31 4.57
C MET A 187 43.36 8.42 5.60
N SER A 188 44.37 7.67 5.12
CA SER A 188 45.54 7.21 5.90
C SER A 188 46.58 6.57 4.97
#